data_AF-A0A814IK33-F1
#
_entry.id   AF-A0A814IK33-F1
#
_cell.length_a   1.000
_cell.length_b   1.000
_cell.length_c   1.000
_cell.angle_alpha   90.00
_cell.angle_beta   90.00
_cell.angle_gamma   90.00
#
_symmetry.space_group_name_H-M   'P 1'
#
loop_
_entity.id
_entity.type
_entity.pdbx_description
1 polymer ?
#
loop_
_entity_poly.entity_id
_entity_poly.type
_entity_poly.pdbx_seq_one_letter_code
_entity_poly.pdbx_strand_id
1 'polypeptide(L)'
;MSGEAADRFDRPFSGVLDSSNTLYISDQNNNRVQKWLAGASTGTTVVGQASTVAGMDSNSLDNPSGVLLDSSGNIYVADTNNFRIQYWPQGASSGTTIAGITDEASINSICTKLTIVQVTQLLTLHKSMDDFDNQVTLALIKRVSDLLKE
;
A
#
# COMPACT_ATOMS: atom_id res chain seq x y z
N MET A 1 -27.43 -3.10 -1.16
CA MET A 1 -27.12 -3.77 0.13
C MET A 1 -25.62 -3.91 0.22
N SER A 2 -25.01 -3.63 1.38
CA SER A 2 -23.59 -3.90 1.58
C SER A 2 -23.32 -5.40 1.67
N GLY A 3 -22.13 -5.83 1.25
CA GLY A 3 -21.69 -7.21 1.43
C GLY A 3 -20.63 -7.68 0.44
N GLU A 4 -20.12 -8.88 0.71
CA GLU A 4 -18.91 -9.43 0.07
C GLU A 4 -19.23 -10.32 -1.15
N ALA A 5 -20.51 -10.69 -1.33
CA ALA A 5 -20.90 -11.49 -2.48
C ALA A 5 -20.75 -10.72 -3.80
N ALA A 6 -20.66 -11.43 -4.92
CA ALA A 6 -20.43 -10.84 -6.24
C ALA A 6 -21.58 -9.94 -6.73
N ASP A 7 -22.76 -9.99 -6.11
CA ASP A 7 -23.92 -9.14 -6.39
C ASP A 7 -24.00 -7.90 -5.47
N ARG A 8 -22.99 -7.69 -4.61
CA ARG A 8 -22.96 -6.62 -3.61
C ARG A 8 -21.64 -5.86 -3.65
N PHE A 9 -21.71 -4.61 -3.19
CA PHE A 9 -20.57 -3.73 -2.97
C PHE A 9 -20.55 -3.32 -1.51
N ASP A 10 -19.38 -3.05 -0.95
CA ASP A 10 -19.23 -2.36 0.31
C ASP A 10 -18.33 -1.12 0.16
N ARG A 11 -18.94 0.06 0.34
CA ARG A 11 -18.35 1.38 0.10
C ARG A 11 -17.62 1.51 -1.25
N PRO A 12 -18.27 1.25 -2.40
CA PRO A 12 -17.62 1.44 -3.69
C PRO A 12 -17.19 2.91 -3.84
N PHE A 13 -15.99 3.16 -4.36
CA PHE A 13 -15.40 4.50 -4.37
C PHE A 13 -15.35 5.12 -5.78
N SER A 14 -14.83 4.38 -6.76
CA SER A 14 -14.62 4.85 -8.13
C SER A 14 -15.05 3.78 -9.14
N GLY A 15 -15.39 4.22 -10.35
CA GLY A 15 -15.63 3.33 -11.47
C GLY A 15 -15.16 3.87 -12.81
N VAL A 16 -14.87 2.97 -13.75
CA VAL A 16 -14.45 3.29 -15.12
C VAL A 16 -15.09 2.32 -16.11
N LEU A 17 -15.45 2.81 -17.29
CA LEU A 17 -15.96 1.99 -18.39
C LEU A 17 -14.82 1.65 -19.36
N ASP A 18 -14.80 0.42 -19.86
CA ASP A 18 -14.02 0.08 -21.06
C ASP A 18 -14.76 0.46 -22.35
N SER A 19 -14.10 0.28 -23.51
CA SER A 19 -14.67 0.57 -24.83
C SER A 19 -15.89 -0.29 -25.20
N SER A 20 -16.14 -1.36 -24.46
CA SER A 20 -17.27 -2.28 -24.63
C SER A 20 -18.39 -2.01 -23.63
N ASN A 21 -18.34 -0.89 -22.90
CA ASN A 21 -19.26 -0.53 -21.82
C ASN A 21 -19.30 -1.53 -20.64
N THR A 22 -18.19 -2.22 -20.38
CA THR A 22 -18.01 -2.98 -19.12
C THR A 22 -17.55 -2.02 -18.04
N LEU A 23 -18.23 -2.03 -16.89
CA LEU A 23 -17.93 -1.19 -15.74
C LEU A 23 -16.98 -1.90 -14.77
N TYR A 24 -15.89 -1.24 -14.41
CA TYR A 24 -14.94 -1.68 -13.39
C TYR A 24 -15.07 -0.77 -12.18
N ILE A 25 -15.28 -1.32 -11.00
CA ILE A 25 -15.57 -0.56 -9.77
C ILE A 25 -14.58 -0.97 -8.68
N SER A 26 -13.96 0.01 -8.03
CA SER A 26 -13.23 -0.19 -6.78
C SER A 26 -14.23 -0.41 -5.63
N ASP A 27 -14.27 -1.64 -5.13
CA ASP A 27 -15.15 -2.10 -4.06
C ASP A 27 -14.35 -2.06 -2.75
N GLN A 28 -14.25 -0.84 -2.21
CA GLN A 28 -13.22 -0.41 -1.29
C GLN A 28 -13.10 -1.28 -0.03
N ASN A 29 -14.20 -1.47 0.70
CA ASN A 29 -14.16 -2.27 1.94
C ASN A 29 -14.01 -3.77 1.67
N ASN A 30 -14.35 -4.21 0.45
CA ASN A 30 -14.14 -5.58 0.03
C ASN A 30 -12.73 -5.81 -0.56
N ASN A 31 -11.86 -4.79 -0.55
CA ASN A 31 -10.46 -4.89 -1.00
C ASN A 31 -10.30 -5.49 -2.41
N ARG A 32 -11.20 -5.12 -3.33
CA ARG A 32 -11.23 -5.69 -4.68
C ARG A 32 -11.66 -4.68 -5.75
N VAL A 33 -11.42 -5.05 -7.01
CA VAL A 33 -12.07 -4.43 -8.18
C VAL A 33 -12.98 -5.46 -8.82
N GLN A 34 -14.25 -5.08 -9.03
CA GLN A 34 -15.21 -5.91 -9.76
C GLN A 34 -15.48 -5.35 -11.14
N LYS A 35 -15.53 -6.23 -12.15
CA LYS A 35 -16.08 -5.93 -13.48
C LYS A 35 -17.55 -6.32 -13.57
N TRP A 36 -18.32 -5.53 -14.31
CA TRP A 36 -19.75 -5.67 -14.50
C TRP A 36 -20.12 -5.39 -15.95
N LEU A 37 -20.76 -6.37 -16.59
CA LEU A 37 -21.38 -6.16 -17.89
C LEU A 37 -22.72 -5.46 -17.72
N ALA A 38 -23.12 -4.64 -18.69
CA ALA A 38 -24.42 -3.98 -18.68
C ALA A 38 -25.55 -5.03 -18.56
N GLY A 39 -26.41 -4.87 -17.55
CA GLY A 39 -27.52 -5.80 -17.27
C GLY A 39 -27.13 -7.10 -16.54
N ALA A 40 -25.86 -7.27 -16.14
CA ALA A 40 -25.45 -8.40 -15.31
C ALA A 40 -26.10 -8.35 -13.92
N SER A 41 -26.42 -9.51 -13.36
CA SER A 41 -26.91 -9.66 -11.97
C SER A 41 -25.79 -9.84 -10.95
N THR A 42 -24.58 -10.21 -11.40
CA THR A 42 -23.39 -10.39 -10.56
C THR A 42 -22.16 -9.83 -11.26
N GLY A 43 -21.22 -9.33 -10.48
CA GLY A 43 -19.90 -8.93 -10.91
C GLY A 43 -18.91 -10.10 -11.00
N THR A 44 -17.70 -9.79 -11.44
CA THR A 44 -16.55 -10.69 -11.37
C THR A 44 -15.38 -9.94 -10.78
N THR A 45 -14.77 -10.46 -9.73
CA THR A 45 -13.50 -9.92 -9.21
C THR A 45 -12.40 -10.09 -10.25
N VAL A 46 -11.74 -8.98 -10.60
CA VAL A 46 -10.64 -8.96 -11.59
C VAL A 46 -9.32 -8.49 -10.99
N VAL A 47 -9.36 -7.79 -9.86
CA VAL A 47 -8.18 -7.38 -9.09
C VAL A 47 -8.47 -7.52 -7.61
N GLY A 48 -7.45 -7.86 -6.83
CA GLY A 48 -7.53 -8.06 -5.39
C GLY A 48 -7.91 -9.50 -5.04
N GLN A 49 -8.45 -9.65 -3.83
CA GLN A 49 -8.74 -10.95 -3.24
C GLN A 49 -10.24 -11.31 -3.27
N ALA A 50 -10.53 -12.60 -3.14
CA ALA A 50 -11.90 -13.10 -2.92
C ALA A 50 -12.34 -12.94 -1.45
N SER A 51 -11.38 -12.86 -0.53
CA SER A 51 -11.57 -12.53 0.89
C SER A 51 -11.72 -11.02 1.06
N THR A 52 -12.27 -10.57 2.18
CA THR A 52 -12.26 -9.15 2.57
C THR A 52 -11.08 -8.77 3.45
N VAL A 53 -10.25 -9.72 3.84
CA VAL A 53 -9.03 -9.46 4.63
C VAL A 53 -8.01 -8.73 3.77
N ALA A 54 -7.65 -7.50 4.16
CA ALA A 54 -6.65 -6.67 3.48
C ALA A 54 -5.24 -7.31 3.47
N GLY A 55 -4.40 -6.92 2.52
CA GLY A 55 -3.01 -7.37 2.44
C GLY A 55 -2.17 -6.57 1.46
N MET A 56 -0.85 -6.82 1.47
CA MET A 56 0.14 -6.09 0.66
C MET A 56 0.88 -6.98 -0.37
N ASP A 57 0.54 -8.27 -0.46
CA ASP A 57 1.13 -9.13 -1.49
C ASP A 57 0.69 -8.72 -2.91
N SER A 58 1.19 -9.44 -3.91
CA SER A 58 0.91 -9.13 -5.32
C SER A 58 -0.55 -9.35 -5.72
N ASN A 59 -1.36 -10.03 -4.91
CA ASN A 59 -2.77 -10.32 -5.20
C ASN A 59 -3.73 -9.57 -4.28
N SER A 60 -3.19 -8.89 -3.27
CA SER A 60 -3.99 -8.26 -2.22
C SER A 60 -3.99 -6.75 -2.33
N LEU A 61 -5.11 -6.17 -1.94
CA LEU A 61 -5.30 -4.73 -1.79
C LEU A 61 -5.69 -4.41 -0.35
N ASP A 62 -5.55 -3.13 -0.01
CA ASP A 62 -6.08 -2.51 1.19
C ASP A 62 -6.71 -1.15 0.84
N ASN A 63 -8.05 -1.13 0.92
CA ASN A 63 -8.87 0.08 0.77
C ASN A 63 -8.67 0.77 -0.59
N PRO A 64 -8.80 0.05 -1.73
CA PRO A 64 -8.57 0.61 -3.05
C PRO A 64 -9.58 1.72 -3.34
N SER A 65 -9.10 2.88 -3.78
CA SER A 65 -9.94 4.05 -4.03
C SER A 65 -10.14 4.31 -5.52
N GLY A 66 -9.06 4.27 -6.31
CA GLY A 66 -9.08 4.56 -7.74
C GLY A 66 -8.91 3.31 -8.60
N VAL A 67 -9.58 3.27 -9.75
CA VAL A 67 -9.37 2.28 -10.80
C VAL A 67 -9.31 2.98 -12.17
N LEU A 68 -8.35 2.60 -12.99
CA LEU A 68 -8.15 3.10 -14.35
C LEU A 68 -7.82 1.94 -15.29
N LEU A 69 -8.13 2.12 -16.57
CA LEU A 69 -7.84 1.18 -17.64
C LEU A 69 -6.99 1.86 -18.71
N ASP A 70 -6.06 1.12 -19.31
CA ASP A 70 -5.48 1.52 -20.60
C ASP A 70 -6.23 0.90 -21.78
N SER A 71 -5.84 1.28 -23.01
CA SER A 71 -6.47 0.79 -24.25
C SER A 71 -6.31 -0.71 -24.47
N SER A 72 -5.36 -1.35 -23.78
CA SER A 72 -5.14 -2.80 -23.83
C SER A 72 -5.95 -3.55 -22.75
N GLY A 73 -6.72 -2.82 -21.94
CA GLY A 73 -7.51 -3.40 -20.84
C GLY A 73 -6.69 -3.75 -19.61
N ASN A 74 -5.45 -3.25 -19.49
CA ASN A 74 -4.70 -3.41 -18.25
C ASN A 74 -5.28 -2.48 -17.18
N ILE A 75 -5.24 -2.94 -15.94
CA ILE A 75 -5.91 -2.31 -14.80
C ILE A 75 -4.87 -1.67 -13.89
N TYR A 76 -5.09 -0.41 -13.55
CA TYR A 76 -4.29 0.34 -12.58
C TYR A 76 -5.18 0.64 -11.38
N VAL A 77 -4.69 0.33 -10.17
CA VAL A 77 -5.45 0.49 -8.93
C VAL A 77 -4.65 1.34 -7.95
N ALA A 78 -5.30 2.36 -7.41
CA ALA A 78 -4.77 3.12 -6.28
C ALA A 78 -5.08 2.35 -4.98
N ASP A 79 -4.06 1.66 -4.49
CA ASP A 79 -4.11 0.78 -3.31
C ASP A 79 -3.79 1.61 -2.06
N THR A 80 -4.81 2.35 -1.60
CA THR A 80 -4.66 3.57 -0.80
C THR A 80 -3.93 3.35 0.52
N ASN A 81 -4.35 2.35 1.30
CA ASN A 81 -3.78 2.11 2.62
C ASN A 81 -2.39 1.47 2.53
N ASN A 82 -2.07 0.85 1.39
CA ASN A 82 -0.74 0.35 1.07
C ASN A 82 0.17 1.41 0.42
N PHE A 83 -0.33 2.64 0.22
CA PHE A 83 0.42 3.77 -0.35
C PHE A 83 1.13 3.46 -1.67
N ARG A 84 0.45 2.72 -2.56
CA ARG A 84 1.02 2.27 -3.83
C ARG A 84 0.03 2.33 -4.98
N ILE A 85 0.58 2.33 -6.20
CA ILE A 85 -0.15 2.08 -7.43
C ILE A 85 0.22 0.69 -7.91
N GLN A 86 -0.80 -0.14 -8.03
CA GLN A 86 -0.66 -1.49 -8.56
C GLN A 86 -1.12 -1.55 -10.01
N TYR A 87 -0.46 -2.39 -10.79
CA TYR A 87 -0.76 -2.67 -12.17
C TYR A 87 -1.06 -4.16 -12.36
N TRP A 88 -2.16 -4.46 -13.04
CA TRP A 88 -2.54 -5.80 -13.48
C TRP A 88 -2.66 -5.82 -15.00
N PRO A 89 -1.85 -6.64 -15.70
CA PRO A 89 -2.14 -6.99 -17.08
C PRO A 89 -3.54 -7.58 -17.22
N GLN A 90 -4.20 -7.36 -18.35
CA GLN A 90 -5.53 -7.92 -18.59
C GLN A 90 -5.54 -9.45 -18.37
N GLY A 91 -6.39 -9.93 -17.45
CA GLY A 91 -6.54 -11.35 -17.15
C GLY A 91 -5.45 -11.95 -16.25
N ALA A 92 -4.50 -11.15 -15.77
CA ALA A 92 -3.51 -11.61 -14.79
C ALA A 92 -4.18 -11.95 -13.45
N SER A 93 -3.66 -12.99 -12.78
CA SER A 93 -4.06 -13.34 -11.41
C SER A 93 -3.36 -12.49 -10.35
N SER A 94 -2.28 -11.79 -10.73
CA SER A 94 -1.43 -11.01 -9.83
C SER A 94 -0.97 -9.70 -10.45
N GLY A 95 -0.68 -8.75 -9.56
CA GLY A 95 -0.29 -7.40 -9.89
C GLY A 95 1.17 -7.14 -9.58
N THR A 96 1.65 -6.00 -10.06
CA THR A 96 2.98 -5.48 -9.77
C THR A 96 2.85 -4.04 -9.28
N THR A 97 3.61 -3.70 -8.25
CA THR A 97 3.74 -2.30 -7.81
C THR A 97 4.53 -1.53 -8.87
N ILE A 98 3.92 -0.49 -9.43
CA ILE A 98 4.58 0.38 -10.43
C ILE A 98 4.96 1.75 -9.85
N ALA A 99 4.40 2.12 -8.70
CA ALA A 99 4.78 3.30 -7.94
C ALA A 99 4.41 3.14 -6.46
N GLY A 100 5.18 3.74 -5.56
CA GLY A 100 4.97 3.67 -4.12
C GLY A 100 5.71 2.50 -3.46
N ILE A 101 5.19 2.02 -2.34
CA ILE A 101 5.86 1.03 -1.48
C ILE A 101 5.61 -0.40 -1.99
N THR A 102 6.66 -1.22 -2.02
CA THR A 102 6.62 -2.60 -2.54
C THR A 102 6.40 -3.67 -1.47
N ASP A 103 6.74 -3.37 -0.21
CA ASP A 103 6.48 -4.23 0.94
C ASP A 103 6.50 -3.43 2.26
N GLU A 104 5.87 -3.98 3.30
CA GLU A 104 5.78 -3.35 4.62
C GLU A 104 7.18 -3.19 5.26
N ALA A 105 8.10 -4.12 4.95
CA ALA A 105 9.48 -4.07 5.41
C ALA A 105 10.25 -2.84 4.88
N SER A 106 9.91 -2.35 3.69
CA SER A 106 10.52 -1.18 3.08
C SER A 106 10.17 0.09 3.85
N ILE A 107 8.97 0.18 4.42
CA ILE A 107 8.56 1.28 5.32
C ILE A 107 9.43 1.25 6.58
N ASN A 108 9.53 0.08 7.22
CA ASN A 108 10.32 -0.09 8.43
C ASN A 108 11.82 0.15 8.19
N SER A 109 12.34 -0.24 7.02
CA SER A 109 13.74 0.00 6.64
C SER A 109 14.04 1.48 6.40
N ILE A 110 13.12 2.23 5.80
CA ILE A 110 13.28 3.68 5.61
C ILE A 110 13.23 4.41 6.95
N CYS A 111 12.27 4.08 7.82
CA CYS A 111 12.14 4.70 9.14
C CYS A 111 13.36 4.42 10.04
N THR A 112 13.85 3.19 10.08
CA THR A 112 15.05 2.83 10.86
C THR A 112 16.32 3.47 10.32
N LYS A 113 16.49 3.56 8.99
CA LYS A 113 17.63 4.25 8.37
C LYS A 113 17.62 5.75 8.66
N LEU A 114 16.47 6.41 8.63
CA LEU A 114 16.34 7.83 9.00
C LEU A 114 16.73 8.07 10.46
N THR A 115 16.27 7.24 11.39
CA THR A 115 16.63 7.32 12.82
C THR A 115 18.14 7.13 13.03
N ILE A 116 18.75 6.14 12.35
CA ILE A 116 20.21 5.89 12.47
C ILE A 116 21.03 7.02 11.84
N VAL A 117 20.67 7.52 10.66
CA VAL A 117 21.39 8.61 9.99
C VAL A 117 21.30 9.90 10.80
N GLN A 118 20.12 10.24 11.34
CA GLN A 118 19.93 11.42 12.18
C GLN A 118 20.73 11.32 13.49
N VAL A 119 20.68 10.17 14.18
CA VAL A 119 21.46 9.95 15.42
C VAL A 119 22.96 9.98 15.12
N THR A 120 23.42 9.37 14.03
CA THR A 120 24.84 9.36 13.66
C THR A 120 25.32 10.77 13.28
N GLN A 121 24.54 11.52 12.49
CA GLN A 121 24.86 12.92 12.16
C GLN A 121 24.88 13.81 13.41
N LEU A 122 23.96 13.63 14.35
CA LEU A 122 23.95 14.36 15.63
C LEU A 122 25.19 14.05 16.49
N LEU A 123 25.63 12.78 16.50
CA LEU A 123 26.82 12.32 17.22
C LEU A 123 28.13 12.77 16.56
N THR A 124 28.18 12.81 15.22
CA THR A 124 29.34 13.36 14.49
C THR A 124 29.46 14.87 14.67
N LEU A 125 28.33 15.59 14.73
CA LEU A 125 28.30 17.03 15.03
C LEU A 125 28.81 17.31 16.47
N HIS A 126 28.47 16.47 17.45
CA HIS A 126 28.95 16.60 18.83
C HIS A 126 30.45 16.32 18.99
N LYS A 127 31.07 15.47 18.18
CA LYS A 127 32.54 15.25 18.20
C LYS A 127 33.35 16.48 17.77
N SER A 128 32.71 17.51 17.22
CA SER A 128 33.34 18.78 16.86
C SER A 128 33.23 19.87 17.94
N MET A 129 32.59 19.57 19.08
CA MET A 129 32.54 20.44 20.26
C MET A 129 33.48 19.89 21.33
N ASP A 130 34.46 20.69 21.74
CA ASP A 130 35.60 20.28 22.57
C ASP A 130 35.21 19.69 23.95
N ASP A 131 35.67 18.45 24.16
CA ASP A 131 36.18 17.73 25.35
C ASP A 131 35.69 18.01 26.80
N PHE A 132 34.52 18.61 27.05
CA PHE A 132 34.07 18.83 28.45
C PHE A 132 32.96 17.90 29.00
N ASP A 133 32.34 17.00 28.24
CA ASP A 133 31.31 16.13 28.84
C ASP A 133 31.15 14.74 28.22
N ASN A 134 32.21 13.94 28.32
CA ASN A 134 32.24 12.56 27.83
C ASN A 134 31.28 11.63 28.63
N GLN A 135 30.96 11.95 29.89
CA GLN A 135 30.10 11.10 30.74
C GLN A 135 28.60 11.30 30.47
N VAL A 136 28.13 12.54 30.27
CA VAL A 136 26.73 12.79 29.88
C VAL A 136 26.45 12.24 28.48
N THR A 137 27.40 12.39 27.56
CA THR A 137 27.30 11.86 26.19
C THR A 137 27.21 10.33 26.18
N LEU A 138 28.05 9.63 26.96
CA LEU A 138 28.01 8.17 27.08
C LEU A 138 26.73 7.66 27.76
N ALA A 139 26.22 8.39 28.77
CA ALA A 139 24.96 8.05 29.42
C ALA A 139 23.75 8.19 28.48
N LEU A 140 23.74 9.24 27.64
CA LEU A 140 22.68 9.46 26.65
C LEU A 140 22.73 8.41 25.53
N ILE A 141 23.94 8.07 25.03
CA ILE A 141 24.14 7.00 24.03
C ILE A 141 23.63 5.66 24.57
N LYS A 142 23.96 5.31 25.82
CA LYS A 142 23.49 4.08 26.45
C LYS A 142 21.97 4.07 26.58
N ARG A 143 21.37 5.17 27.02
CA ARG A 143 19.91 5.29 27.17
C ARG A 143 19.17 5.16 25.84
N VAL A 144 19.70 5.74 24.77
CA VAL A 144 19.14 5.60 23.41
C VAL A 144 19.33 4.19 22.87
N SER A 145 20.50 3.56 23.10
CA SER A 145 20.73 2.16 22.71
C SER A 145 19.81 1.16 23.40
N ASP A 146 19.42 1.43 24.65
CA ASP A 146 18.52 0.55 25.41
C ASP A 146 17.06 0.71 24.93
N LEU A 147 16.66 1.90 24.48
CA LEU A 147 15.32 2.17 23.90
C LEU A 147 15.11 1.59 22.50
N LEU A 148 16.19 1.25 21.77
CA LEU A 148 16.13 0.69 20.42
C LEU A 148 16.17 -0.85 20.38
N LYS A 149 16.20 -1.51 21.55
CA LYS A 149 16.25 -2.99 21.68
C LYS A 149 14.92 -3.61 22.10
N GLU A 150 13.88 -2.81 22.30
CA GLU A 150 12.47 -3.23 22.43
C GLU A 150 11.76 -3.11 21.08
#